data_AF-A0A961T997-F1
#
_entry.id   AF-A0A961T997-F1
#
_cell.length_a   1.000
_cell.length_b   1.000
_cell.length_c   1.000
_cell.angle_alpha   90.00
_cell.angle_beta   90.00
_cell.angle_gamma   90.00
#
_symmetry.space_group_name_H-M   'P 1'
#
loop_
_entity.id
_entity.type
_entity.pdbx_description
1 polymer ?
#
loop_
_entity_poly.entity_id
_entity_poly.type
_entity_poly.pdbx_seq_one_letter_code
_entity_poly.pdbx_strand_id
1 'polypeptide(L)'
;MLISLFKDVAPPVVLAGGIVWAGANYLLIAPKIAERVVAADHLDQCRADQESLIAQAGKDAVAGLELPSIDPAQELALRQVEGLMNSPLMGWARGASQGMDRMLGIDIDGTLAAAREQVEEARRAGQASFDRAKKRLEEKTKTQLASAGDLCTCAAGEAIEQTRTDWALFTGSLTLYVPATVSGFDREIGTVLKAGACQDREASS
;
A
#
# COMPACT_ATOMS: atom_id res chain seq x y z
N MET A 1 46.73 -36.23 29.17
CA MET A 1 46.61 -37.55 28.50
C MET A 1 45.18 -37.70 27.97
N LEU A 2 44.76 -36.85 27.03
CA LEU A 2 43.38 -36.78 26.50
C LEU A 2 43.31 -36.60 24.97
N ILE A 3 44.47 -36.52 24.30
CA ILE A 3 44.59 -36.25 22.87
C ILE A 3 44.65 -37.57 22.04
N SER A 4 44.93 -38.70 22.68
CA SER A 4 45.07 -40.01 22.01
C SER A 4 43.75 -40.75 21.76
N LEU A 5 42.64 -40.35 22.39
CA LEU A 5 41.34 -41.00 22.20
C LEU A 5 40.60 -40.55 20.94
N PHE A 6 40.93 -39.39 20.37
CA PHE A 6 40.28 -38.90 19.14
C PHE A 6 40.98 -39.31 17.85
N LYS A 7 42.13 -39.99 17.94
CA LYS A 7 42.84 -40.48 16.74
C LYS A 7 42.15 -41.71 16.10
N ASP A 8 41.26 -42.37 16.85
CA ASP A 8 40.52 -43.58 16.44
C ASP A 8 39.00 -43.35 16.23
N VAL A 9 38.47 -42.14 16.48
CA VAL A 9 37.01 -41.92 16.64
C VAL A 9 36.30 -41.44 15.36
N ALA A 10 37.02 -41.01 14.34
CA ALA A 10 36.46 -40.85 13.00
C ALA A 10 37.57 -41.09 11.96
N PRO A 11 37.44 -42.09 11.07
CA PRO A 11 38.35 -42.25 9.95
C PRO A 11 38.48 -40.92 9.20
N PRO A 12 39.66 -40.55 8.68
CA PRO A 12 39.83 -39.33 7.89
C PRO A 12 38.85 -39.27 6.70
N VAL A 13 38.39 -40.43 6.21
CA VAL A 13 37.32 -40.56 5.21
C VAL A 13 35.97 -40.04 5.70
N VAL A 14 35.62 -40.25 6.98
CA VAL A 14 34.38 -39.74 7.58
C VAL A 14 34.44 -38.24 7.77
N LEU A 15 35.60 -37.70 8.19
CA LEU A 15 35.82 -36.25 8.29
C LEU A 15 35.78 -35.58 6.91
N ALA A 16 36.49 -36.14 5.92
CA ALA A 16 36.48 -35.65 4.55
C ALA A 16 35.07 -35.74 3.93
N GLY A 17 34.37 -36.86 4.13
CA GLY A 17 32.98 -37.03 3.70
C GLY A 17 32.03 -36.03 4.36
N GLY A 18 32.21 -35.76 5.65
CA GLY A 18 31.45 -34.75 6.39
C GLY A 18 31.67 -33.32 5.86
N ILE A 19 32.90 -32.95 5.52
CA ILE A 19 33.22 -31.65 4.91
C ILE A 19 32.58 -31.54 3.51
N VAL A 20 32.70 -32.58 2.69
CA VAL A 20 32.09 -32.61 1.35
C VAL A 20 30.57 -32.51 1.45
N TRP A 21 29.95 -33.26 2.38
CA TRP A 21 28.51 -33.19 2.64
C TRP A 21 28.08 -31.80 3.11
N ALA A 22 28.78 -31.22 4.09
CA ALA A 22 28.46 -29.88 4.58
C ALA A 22 28.59 -28.82 3.48
N GLY A 23 29.65 -28.89 2.66
CA GLY A 23 29.86 -27.98 1.54
C GLY A 23 28.80 -28.12 0.46
N ALA A 24 28.51 -29.36 0.02
CA ALA A 24 27.47 -29.62 -0.98
C ALA A 24 26.08 -29.20 -0.47
N ASN A 25 25.81 -29.47 0.81
CA ASN A 25 24.52 -29.12 1.40
C ASN A 25 24.35 -27.59 1.52
N TYR A 26 25.35 -26.87 2.02
CA TYR A 26 25.30 -25.40 2.16
C TYR A 26 25.23 -24.67 0.81
N LEU A 27 25.94 -25.15 -0.21
CA LEU A 27 26.04 -24.48 -1.50
C LEU A 27 24.94 -24.85 -2.48
N LEU A 28 24.46 -26.10 -2.47
CA LEU A 28 23.58 -26.62 -3.52
C LEU A 28 22.20 -27.04 -3.01
N ILE A 29 22.13 -27.78 -1.90
CA ILE A 29 20.89 -28.43 -1.45
C ILE A 29 20.03 -27.48 -0.63
N ALA A 30 20.61 -26.84 0.39
CA ALA A 30 19.93 -25.92 1.30
C ALA A 30 19.17 -24.80 0.59
N PRO A 31 19.76 -24.02 -0.35
CA PRO A 31 19.03 -22.95 -1.02
C PRO A 31 17.85 -23.48 -1.86
N LYS A 32 17.99 -24.62 -2.52
CA LYS A 32 16.92 -25.20 -3.35
C LYS A 32 15.76 -25.75 -2.53
N ILE A 33 16.04 -26.31 -1.35
CA ILE A 33 14.98 -26.74 -0.44
C ILE A 33 14.33 -25.53 0.23
N ALA A 34 15.11 -24.55 0.67
CA ALA A 34 14.60 -23.31 1.24
C ALA A 34 13.63 -22.61 0.29
N GLU A 35 14.03 -22.40 -0.98
CA GLU A 35 13.16 -21.82 -2.02
C GLU A 35 11.82 -22.56 -2.15
N ARG A 36 11.82 -23.91 -2.11
CA ARG A 36 10.60 -24.70 -2.26
C ARG A 36 9.69 -24.66 -1.03
N VAL A 37 10.27 -24.78 0.16
CA VAL A 37 9.53 -24.74 1.42
C VAL A 37 8.92 -23.35 1.60
N VAL A 38 9.70 -22.30 1.36
CA VAL A 38 9.24 -20.91 1.46
C VAL A 38 8.15 -20.61 0.45
N ALA A 39 8.30 -21.07 -0.81
CA ALA A 39 7.27 -20.91 -1.83
C ALA A 39 5.96 -21.63 -1.48
N ALA A 40 6.02 -22.77 -0.80
CA ALA A 40 4.84 -23.55 -0.45
C ALA A 40 4.13 -23.04 0.81
N ASP A 41 4.89 -22.69 1.86
CA ASP A 41 4.34 -22.50 3.20
C ASP A 41 4.27 -21.03 3.64
N HIS A 42 5.08 -20.14 3.06
CA HIS A 42 5.27 -18.78 3.59
C HIS A 42 4.87 -17.64 2.62
N LEU A 43 5.00 -17.86 1.30
CA LEU A 43 4.70 -16.79 0.32
C LEU A 43 3.22 -16.40 0.28
N ASP A 44 2.30 -17.36 0.38
CA ASP A 44 0.86 -17.08 0.34
C ASP A 44 0.41 -16.25 1.56
N GLN A 45 0.95 -16.57 2.74
CA GLN A 45 0.71 -15.84 3.97
C GLN A 45 1.23 -14.39 3.87
N CYS A 46 2.48 -14.22 3.42
CA CYS A 46 3.07 -12.90 3.19
C CYS A 46 2.23 -12.05 2.23
N ARG A 47 1.79 -12.66 1.13
CA ARG A 47 0.97 -12.00 0.12
C ARG A 47 -0.37 -11.56 0.68
N ALA A 48 -1.07 -12.44 1.40
CA ALA A 48 -2.35 -12.09 2.03
C ALA A 48 -2.21 -10.94 3.04
N ASP A 49 -1.15 -10.94 3.83
CA ASP A 49 -0.87 -9.89 4.80
C ASP A 49 -0.59 -8.55 4.10
N GLN A 50 0.25 -8.53 3.07
CA GLN A 50 0.53 -7.33 2.27
C GLN A 50 -0.69 -6.81 1.53
N GLU A 51 -1.46 -7.69 0.88
CA GLU A 51 -2.70 -7.30 0.20
C GLU A 51 -3.68 -6.66 1.18
N SER A 52 -3.78 -7.19 2.41
CA SER A 52 -4.63 -6.61 3.45
C SER A 52 -4.17 -5.21 3.89
N LEU A 53 -2.86 -5.00 4.03
CA LEU A 53 -2.27 -3.72 4.41
C LEU A 53 -2.43 -2.67 3.30
N ILE A 54 -2.15 -3.05 2.05
CA ILE A 54 -2.31 -2.17 0.88
C ILE A 54 -3.79 -1.82 0.67
N ALA A 55 -4.70 -2.78 0.85
CA ALA A 55 -6.13 -2.53 0.75
C ALA A 55 -6.64 -1.59 1.87
N GLN A 56 -6.14 -1.74 3.10
CA GLN A 56 -6.46 -0.82 4.20
C GLN A 56 -5.89 0.57 3.95
N ALA A 57 -4.60 0.68 3.59
CA ALA A 57 -3.97 1.94 3.26
C ALA A 57 -4.66 2.67 2.10
N GLY A 58 -5.12 1.93 1.08
CA GLY A 58 -5.91 2.49 -0.02
C GLY A 58 -7.26 3.03 0.45
N LYS A 59 -7.97 2.32 1.33
CA LYS A 59 -9.23 2.80 1.93
C LYS A 59 -9.01 4.05 2.78
N ASP A 60 -7.97 4.06 3.60
CA ASP A 60 -7.63 5.19 4.46
C ASP A 60 -7.20 6.41 3.64
N ALA A 61 -6.44 6.21 2.56
CA ALA A 61 -6.06 7.27 1.64
C ALA A 61 -7.27 7.88 0.92
N VAL A 62 -8.26 7.07 0.53
CA VAL A 62 -9.52 7.56 -0.05
C VAL A 62 -10.38 8.25 1.00
N ALA A 63 -10.44 7.75 2.23
CA ALA A 63 -11.17 8.37 3.33
C ALA A 63 -10.55 9.70 3.79
N GLY A 64 -9.23 9.84 3.66
CA GLY A 64 -8.49 11.06 3.96
C GLY A 64 -8.53 12.12 2.85
N LEU A 65 -9.14 11.83 1.69
CA LEU A 65 -9.40 12.87 0.71
C LEU A 65 -10.45 13.84 1.28
N GLU A 66 -10.05 15.10 1.44
CA GLU A 66 -11.00 16.16 1.76
C GLU A 66 -12.06 16.21 0.65
N LEU A 67 -13.31 15.92 1.02
CA LEU A 67 -14.44 16.21 0.16
C LEU A 67 -14.38 17.70 -0.19
N PRO A 68 -14.61 18.10 -1.45
CA PRO A 68 -14.72 19.50 -1.80
C PRO A 68 -15.88 20.11 -1.00
N SER A 69 -15.57 20.68 0.16
CA SER A 69 -16.52 21.41 0.97
C SER A 69 -16.66 22.78 0.33
N ILE A 70 -17.83 23.04 -0.23
CA ILE A 70 -18.25 24.42 -0.42
C ILE A 70 -18.36 24.99 0.99
N ASP A 71 -17.79 26.17 1.23
CA ASP A 71 -17.86 26.83 2.53
C ASP A 71 -19.34 26.85 2.98
N PRO A 72 -19.70 26.20 4.11
CA PRO A 72 -21.09 26.14 4.56
C PRO A 72 -21.70 27.53 4.74
N ALA A 73 -20.87 28.57 4.96
CA ALA A 73 -21.32 29.95 4.96
C ALA A 73 -21.81 30.44 3.59
N GLN A 74 -21.19 30.02 2.48
CA GLN A 74 -21.63 30.35 1.13
C GLN A 74 -22.93 29.64 0.75
N GLU A 75 -23.09 28.36 1.10
CA GLU A 75 -24.35 27.63 0.88
C GLU A 75 -25.51 28.23 1.69
N LEU A 76 -25.26 28.63 2.94
CA LEU A 76 -26.26 29.26 3.80
C LEU A 76 -26.64 30.67 3.31
N ALA A 77 -25.65 31.45 2.84
CA ALA A 77 -25.88 32.76 2.24
C ALA A 77 -26.69 32.65 0.94
N LEU A 78 -26.38 31.69 0.07
CA LEU A 78 -27.15 31.41 -1.14
C LEU A 78 -28.60 31.05 -0.82
N ARG A 79 -28.84 30.19 0.18
CA ARG A 79 -30.20 29.83 0.61
C ARG A 79 -30.95 31.00 1.25
N GLN A 80 -30.28 31.84 2.04
CA GLN A 80 -30.91 33.03 2.62
C GLN A 80 -31.29 34.04 1.53
N VAL A 81 -30.40 34.30 0.57
CA VAL A 81 -30.67 35.19 -0.55
C VAL A 81 -31.79 34.64 -1.43
N GLU A 82 -31.80 33.34 -1.68
CA GLU A 82 -32.86 32.66 -2.43
C GLU A 82 -34.22 32.71 -1.71
N GLY A 83 -34.24 32.50 -0.40
CA GLY A 83 -35.44 32.66 0.43
C GLY A 83 -35.95 34.11 0.46
N LEU A 84 -35.03 35.08 0.48
CA LEU A 84 -35.37 36.51 0.42
C LEU A 84 -35.90 36.90 -0.97
N MET A 85 -35.29 36.38 -2.04
CA MET A 85 -35.69 36.61 -3.42
C MET A 85 -37.03 35.98 -3.78
N ASN A 86 -37.36 34.82 -3.22
CA ASN A 86 -38.65 34.17 -3.39
C ASN A 86 -39.71 34.69 -2.40
N SER A 87 -39.38 35.69 -1.58
CA SER A 87 -40.36 36.30 -0.70
C SER A 87 -41.38 37.15 -1.49
N PRO A 88 -42.64 37.22 -1.03
CA PRO A 88 -43.68 38.06 -1.65
C PRO A 88 -43.27 39.54 -1.72
N LEU A 89 -42.46 39.99 -0.76
CA LEU A 89 -41.93 41.36 -0.68
C LEU A 89 -40.99 41.67 -1.86
N MET A 90 -40.08 40.75 -2.19
CA MET A 90 -39.21 40.90 -3.36
C MET A 90 -39.99 40.76 -4.66
N GLY A 91 -41.06 39.97 -4.71
CA GLY A 91 -41.96 39.93 -5.86
C GLY A 91 -42.59 41.29 -6.17
N TRP A 92 -43.01 42.04 -5.14
CA TRP A 92 -43.48 43.41 -5.29
C TRP A 92 -42.36 44.38 -5.69
N ALA A 93 -41.18 44.26 -5.05
CA ALA A 93 -40.02 45.09 -5.37
C ALA A 93 -39.52 44.87 -6.80
N ARG A 94 -39.53 43.64 -7.33
CA ARG A 94 -39.20 43.30 -8.73
C ARG A 94 -40.21 43.89 -9.71
N GLY A 95 -41.50 43.85 -9.34
CA GLY A 95 -42.57 44.50 -10.11
C GLY A 95 -42.43 46.03 -10.17
N ALA A 96 -41.91 46.65 -9.10
CA ALA A 96 -41.60 48.07 -9.06
C ALA A 96 -40.23 48.42 -9.71
N SER A 97 -39.24 47.52 -9.63
CA SER A 97 -37.88 47.74 -10.14
C SER A 97 -37.76 47.57 -11.64
N GLN A 98 -38.62 46.80 -12.33
CA GLN A 98 -38.61 46.70 -13.79
C GLN A 98 -38.69 48.07 -14.50
N GLY A 99 -39.25 49.10 -13.84
CA GLY A 99 -39.22 50.49 -14.31
C GLY A 99 -37.93 51.27 -14.00
N MET A 100 -37.20 50.92 -12.93
CA MET A 100 -35.95 51.57 -12.53
C MET A 100 -34.67 50.85 -12.99
N ASP A 101 -34.70 49.54 -13.23
CA ASP A 101 -33.54 48.74 -13.64
C ASP A 101 -32.99 49.20 -15.00
N ARG A 102 -33.87 49.65 -15.90
CA ARG A 102 -33.47 50.31 -17.15
C ARG A 102 -32.81 51.68 -16.97
N MET A 103 -33.04 52.34 -15.83
CA MET A 103 -32.56 53.70 -15.54
C MET A 103 -31.21 53.70 -14.80
N LEU A 104 -30.94 52.67 -14.00
CA LEU A 104 -29.69 52.53 -13.23
C LEU A 104 -28.72 51.49 -13.82
N GLY A 105 -29.17 50.65 -14.77
CA GLY A 105 -28.31 49.70 -15.49
C GLY A 105 -27.79 48.53 -14.65
N ILE A 106 -28.36 48.29 -13.47
CA ILE A 106 -27.94 47.22 -12.57
C ILE A 106 -28.94 46.06 -12.73
N ASP A 107 -28.53 45.02 -13.44
CA ASP A 107 -29.34 43.80 -13.61
C ASP A 107 -29.08 42.84 -12.44
N ILE A 108 -29.90 42.95 -11.39
CA ILE A 108 -29.77 42.18 -10.14
C ILE A 108 -30.06 40.68 -10.40
N ASP A 109 -30.98 40.38 -11.31
CA ASP A 109 -31.31 38.99 -11.65
C ASP A 109 -30.18 38.35 -12.49
N GLY A 110 -29.57 39.10 -13.42
CA GLY A 110 -28.42 38.65 -14.20
C GLY A 110 -27.15 38.41 -13.37
N THR A 111 -26.89 39.27 -12.38
CA THR A 111 -25.72 39.12 -11.47
C THR A 111 -25.87 37.94 -10.52
N LEU A 112 -27.09 37.63 -10.06
CA LEU A 112 -27.34 36.46 -9.22
C LEU A 112 -27.26 35.15 -10.00
N ALA A 113 -27.76 35.13 -11.24
CA ALA A 113 -27.63 33.99 -12.14
C ALA A 113 -26.16 33.67 -12.44
N ALA A 114 -25.35 34.69 -12.73
CA ALA A 114 -23.91 34.54 -12.93
C ALA A 114 -23.17 34.04 -11.68
N ALA A 115 -23.57 34.50 -10.48
CA ALA A 115 -23.00 34.02 -9.22
C ALA A 115 -23.33 32.54 -8.95
N ARG A 116 -24.53 32.07 -9.30
CA ARG A 116 -24.89 30.65 -9.22
C ARG A 116 -24.08 29.80 -10.19
N GLU A 117 -23.96 30.26 -11.42
CA GLU A 117 -23.22 29.56 -12.46
C GLU A 117 -21.76 29.35 -12.04
N GLN A 118 -21.12 30.38 -11.47
CA GLN A 118 -19.76 30.27 -10.93
C GLN A 118 -19.63 29.27 -9.76
N VAL A 119 -20.61 29.22 -8.85
CA VAL A 119 -20.59 28.27 -7.72
C VAL A 119 -20.84 26.84 -8.20
N GLU A 120 -21.74 26.64 -9.16
CA GLU A 120 -21.96 25.33 -9.77
C GLU A 120 -20.75 24.84 -10.56
N GLU A 121 -20.09 25.73 -11.32
CA GLU A 121 -18.86 25.41 -12.03
C GLU A 121 -17.73 25.07 -11.07
N ALA A 122 -17.56 25.83 -9.98
CA ALA A 122 -16.59 25.53 -8.93
C ALA A 122 -16.87 24.17 -8.28
N ARG A 123 -18.14 23.83 -8.05
CA ARG A 123 -18.56 22.52 -7.53
C ARG A 123 -18.25 21.40 -8.51
N ARG A 124 -18.57 21.56 -9.79
CA ARG A 124 -18.28 20.56 -10.83
C ARG A 124 -16.77 20.38 -11.01
N ALA A 125 -15.99 21.46 -10.97
CA ALA A 125 -14.53 21.42 -11.05
C ALA A 125 -13.91 20.72 -9.83
N GLY A 126 -14.42 20.99 -8.62
CA GLY A 126 -14.02 20.33 -7.37
C GLY A 126 -14.39 18.85 -7.31
N GLN A 127 -15.57 18.48 -7.81
CA GLN A 127 -15.95 17.07 -7.97
C GLN A 127 -15.07 16.36 -9.00
N ALA A 128 -14.82 16.99 -10.15
CA ALA A 128 -13.96 16.43 -11.18
C ALA A 128 -12.49 16.29 -10.73
N SER A 129 -11.98 17.15 -9.84
CA SER A 129 -10.63 17.00 -9.26
C SER A 129 -10.60 15.89 -8.21
N PHE A 130 -11.63 15.80 -7.36
CA PHE A 130 -11.80 14.72 -6.39
C PHE A 130 -11.91 13.35 -7.08
N ASP A 131 -12.74 13.22 -8.11
CA ASP A 131 -12.91 11.97 -8.87
C ASP A 131 -11.59 11.55 -9.56
N ARG A 132 -10.82 12.53 -10.07
CA ARG A 132 -9.49 12.28 -10.63
C ARG A 132 -8.50 11.82 -9.55
N ALA A 133 -8.51 12.42 -8.37
CA ALA A 133 -7.65 12.03 -7.25
C ALA A 133 -8.00 10.62 -6.75
N LYS A 134 -9.30 10.32 -6.61
CA LYS A 134 -9.81 9.00 -6.25
C LYS A 134 -9.40 7.94 -7.25
N LYS A 135 -9.61 8.17 -8.56
CA LYS A 135 -9.18 7.23 -9.62
C LYS A 135 -7.67 6.95 -9.57
N ARG A 136 -6.85 7.99 -9.38
CA ARG A 136 -5.39 7.84 -9.26
C ARG A 136 -5.01 7.01 -8.03
N LEU A 137 -5.69 7.19 -6.90
CA LEU A 137 -5.46 6.38 -5.71
C LEU A 137 -5.87 4.92 -5.94
N GLU A 138 -7.04 4.68 -6.52
CA GLU A 138 -7.50 3.33 -6.87
C GLU A 138 -6.55 2.62 -7.85
N GLU A 139 -6.05 3.33 -8.86
CA GLU A 139 -5.06 2.82 -9.80
C GLU A 139 -3.74 2.47 -9.09
N LYS A 140 -3.22 3.37 -8.24
CA LYS A 140 -2.01 3.10 -7.45
C LYS A 140 -2.18 1.90 -6.53
N THR A 141 -3.31 1.79 -5.83
CA THR A 141 -3.60 0.64 -4.97
C THR A 141 -3.67 -0.66 -5.76
N LYS A 142 -4.28 -0.66 -6.96
CA LYS A 142 -4.31 -1.84 -7.83
C LYS A 142 -2.91 -2.24 -8.30
N THR A 143 -2.08 -1.28 -8.68
CA THR A 143 -0.68 -1.55 -9.08
C THR A 143 0.12 -2.13 -7.92
N GLN A 144 -0.01 -1.57 -6.71
CA GLN A 144 0.66 -2.09 -5.52
C GLN A 144 0.15 -3.48 -5.11
N LEU A 145 -1.15 -3.75 -5.25
CA LEU A 145 -1.70 -5.09 -5.03
C LEU A 145 -1.16 -6.11 -6.02
N ALA A 146 -0.98 -5.72 -7.29
CA ALA A 146 -0.40 -6.59 -8.29
C ALA A 146 1.08 -6.92 -8.01
N SER A 147 1.82 -5.98 -7.42
CA SER A 147 3.24 -6.12 -7.13
C SER A 147 3.56 -6.70 -5.74
N ALA A 148 2.57 -6.83 -4.86
CA ALA A 148 2.71 -7.45 -3.53
C ALA A 148 3.34 -8.86 -3.58
N GLY A 149 3.05 -9.64 -4.62
CA GLY A 149 3.67 -10.96 -4.83
C GLY A 149 5.17 -10.88 -5.12
N ASP A 150 5.61 -9.88 -5.89
CA ASP A 150 7.02 -9.68 -6.23
C ASP A 150 7.82 -9.20 -5.03
N LEU A 151 7.23 -8.33 -4.20
CA LEU A 151 7.82 -7.88 -2.93
C LEU A 151 8.05 -9.04 -1.95
N CYS A 152 7.04 -9.90 -1.76
CA CYS A 152 7.16 -11.07 -0.90
C CYS A 152 8.20 -12.07 -1.43
N THR A 153 8.25 -12.28 -2.75
CA THR A 153 9.24 -13.17 -3.37
C THR A 153 10.66 -12.63 -3.22
N CYS A 154 10.86 -11.32 -3.39
CA CYS A 154 12.14 -10.67 -3.15
C CYS A 154 12.57 -10.80 -1.68
N ALA A 155 11.66 -10.50 -0.75
CA ALA A 155 11.96 -10.52 0.68
C ALA A 155 12.26 -11.94 1.17
N ALA A 156 11.55 -12.95 0.64
CA ALA A 156 11.85 -14.35 0.86
C ALA A 156 13.26 -14.72 0.40
N GLY A 157 13.67 -14.31 -0.80
CA GLY A 157 15.01 -14.60 -1.32
C GLY A 157 16.12 -14.01 -0.44
N GLU A 158 15.96 -12.77 -0.02
CA GLU A 158 16.91 -12.09 0.86
C GLU A 158 16.94 -12.72 2.27
N ALA A 159 15.77 -13.07 2.83
CA ALA A 159 15.68 -13.78 4.11
C ALA A 159 16.33 -15.17 4.05
N ILE A 160 16.23 -15.89 2.93
CA ILE A 160 16.93 -17.17 2.71
C ILE A 160 18.45 -16.97 2.74
N GLU A 161 18.98 -15.92 2.09
CA GLU A 161 20.42 -15.64 2.12
C GLU A 161 20.89 -15.27 3.54
N GLN A 162 20.12 -14.49 4.30
CA GLN A 162 20.46 -14.15 5.68
C GLN A 162 20.42 -15.35 6.64
N THR A 163 19.53 -16.32 6.38
CA THR A 163 19.35 -17.53 7.21
C THR A 163 19.98 -18.78 6.57
N ARG A 164 20.88 -18.60 5.60
CA ARG A 164 21.43 -19.70 4.78
C ARG A 164 22.09 -20.81 5.59
N THR A 165 22.81 -20.44 6.65
CA THR A 165 23.45 -21.40 7.56
C THR A 165 22.41 -22.25 8.29
N ASP A 166 21.29 -21.64 8.70
CA ASP A 166 20.23 -22.34 9.40
C ASP A 166 19.47 -23.30 8.47
N TRP A 167 19.21 -22.89 7.23
CA TRP A 167 18.69 -23.79 6.20
C TRP A 167 19.64 -24.96 5.94
N ALA A 168 20.96 -24.73 5.92
CA ALA A 168 21.94 -25.79 5.78
C ALA A 168 21.95 -26.73 7.01
N LEU A 169 21.78 -26.23 8.23
CA LEU A 169 21.65 -27.08 9.41
C LEU A 169 20.35 -27.91 9.37
N PHE A 170 19.24 -27.30 8.96
CA PHE A 170 17.96 -27.98 8.82
C PHE A 170 18.01 -29.11 7.79
N THR A 171 18.51 -28.84 6.57
CA THR A 171 18.61 -29.87 5.52
C THR A 171 19.72 -30.88 5.80
N GLY A 172 20.84 -30.42 6.36
CA GLY A 172 22.01 -31.23 6.65
C GLY A 172 21.78 -32.21 7.80
N SER A 173 20.90 -31.86 8.73
CA SER A 173 20.42 -32.75 9.80
C SER A 173 19.24 -33.63 9.37
N LEU A 174 18.86 -33.63 8.08
CA LEU A 174 17.70 -34.36 7.57
C LEU A 174 16.43 -34.03 8.36
N THR A 175 16.22 -32.74 8.65
CA THR A 175 15.10 -32.17 9.41
C THR A 175 14.99 -32.62 10.87
N LEU A 176 15.99 -33.33 11.41
CA LEU A 176 16.03 -33.71 12.83
C LEU A 176 16.19 -32.50 13.76
N TYR A 177 16.78 -31.41 13.27
CA TYR A 177 16.95 -30.16 13.99
C TYR A 177 16.34 -29.01 13.19
N VAL A 178 15.43 -28.25 13.80
CA VAL A 178 14.78 -27.08 13.20
C VAL A 178 15.25 -25.82 13.93
N PRO A 179 16.09 -24.99 13.28
CA PRO A 179 16.47 -23.69 13.82
C PRO A 179 15.25 -22.77 14.00
N ALA A 180 15.34 -21.85 14.97
CA ALA A 180 14.26 -20.90 15.25
C ALA A 180 13.91 -20.02 14.04
N THR A 181 14.91 -19.61 13.27
CA THR A 181 14.81 -18.82 12.03
C THR A 181 14.06 -19.56 10.91
N VAL A 182 14.18 -20.89 10.84
CA VAL A 182 13.42 -21.73 9.89
C VAL A 182 11.98 -21.92 10.36
N SER A 183 11.76 -22.20 11.65
CA SER A 183 10.41 -22.36 12.20
C SER A 183 9.58 -21.07 12.27
N GLY A 184 10.26 -19.92 12.31
CA GLY A 184 9.66 -18.59 12.40
C GLY A 184 9.95 -17.73 11.16
N PHE A 185 10.11 -18.36 10.00
CA PHE A 185 10.61 -17.72 8.80
C PHE A 185 9.77 -16.52 8.34
N ASP A 186 8.46 -16.51 8.61
CA ASP A 186 7.58 -15.36 8.36
C ASP A 186 8.08 -14.06 9.03
N ARG A 187 8.70 -14.19 10.22
CA ARG A 187 9.28 -13.05 10.94
C ARG A 187 10.52 -12.51 10.22
N GLU A 188 11.30 -13.38 9.61
CA GLU A 188 12.49 -13.00 8.84
C GLU A 188 12.09 -12.27 7.56
N ILE A 189 11.11 -12.81 6.82
CA ILE A 189 10.50 -12.13 5.66
C ILE A 189 9.98 -10.74 6.07
N GLY A 190 9.21 -10.67 7.17
CA GLY A 190 8.68 -9.42 7.69
C GLY A 190 9.76 -8.41 8.10
N THR A 191 10.92 -8.88 8.58
CA THR A 191 12.06 -8.03 8.96
C THR A 191 12.71 -7.43 7.72
N VAL A 192 12.91 -8.23 6.67
CA VAL A 192 13.44 -7.77 5.38
C VAL A 192 12.50 -6.76 4.72
N LEU A 193 11.18 -7.03 4.72
CA LEU A 193 10.18 -6.11 4.18
C LEU A 193 10.20 -4.75 4.88
N LYS A 194 10.31 -4.73 6.20
CA LYS A 194 10.41 -3.49 6.99
C LYS A 194 11.72 -2.74 6.77
N ALA A 195 12.79 -3.46 6.47
CA ALA A 195 14.08 -2.86 6.14
C ALA A 195 14.08 -2.19 4.76
N GLY A 196 13.04 -2.39 3.93
CA GLY A 196 12.89 -1.73 2.63
C GLY A 196 13.77 -2.32 1.52
N ALA A 197 14.49 -3.41 1.78
CA ALA A 197 15.47 -4.00 0.84
C ALA A 197 14.88 -4.37 -0.55
N CYS A 198 13.56 -4.56 -0.61
CA CYS A 198 12.85 -4.97 -1.83
C CYS A 198 11.98 -3.87 -2.47
N GLN A 199 11.84 -2.70 -1.84
CA GLN A 199 11.02 -1.61 -2.38
C GLN A 199 11.72 -0.89 -3.56
N ASP A 200 13.05 -0.84 -3.57
CA ASP A 200 13.82 -0.15 -4.62
C ASP A 200 13.74 -0.85 -5.99
N ARG A 201 13.42 -2.15 -6.03
CA ARG A 201 13.26 -2.90 -7.30
C ARG A 201 11.98 -2.50 -8.04
N GLU A 202 10.91 -2.13 -7.34
CA GLU A 202 9.65 -1.66 -7.95
C GLU A 202 9.75 -0.27 -8.56
N ALA A 203 10.61 0.62 -8.02
CA ALA A 203 10.80 1.96 -8.57
C ALA A 203 11.54 1.98 -9.92
N SER A 204 12.11 0.83 -10.32
CA SER A 204 12.93 0.66 -11.52
C SER A 204 12.28 -0.19 -12.62
N SER A 205 11.07 -0.72 -12.40
CA SER A 205 10.29 -1.50 -13.38
C SER A 205 9.20 -0.69 -14.06
#